data_AF-A0A3N5QSI2-F1
#
_entry.id   AF-A0A3N5QSI2-F1
#
_cell.length_a   1.000
_cell.length_b   1.000
_cell.length_c   1.000
_cell.angle_alpha   90.00
_cell.angle_beta   90.00
_cell.angle_gamma   90.00
#
_symmetry.space_group_name_H-M   'P 1'
#
loop_
_entity.id
_entity.type
_entity.pdbx_description
1 polymer ?
#
loop_
_entity_poly.entity_id
_entity_poly.type
_entity_poly.pdbx_seq_one_letter_code
_entity_poly.pdbx_strand_id
1 'polypeptide(L)'
;MNAHCVMEVYGEEACDRVSETFPICEKHLDRLSEELGFRPAEHMRDNHLEKGDEAFVFNRRNGEVYSLNGSAAFLLKGLMAGKSGRALLEELSGKFEIASFKEAINGLREFVDELVRLGLGEKKNGKKS
;
A
#
# COMPACT_ATOMS: atom_id res chain seq x y z
N MET A 1 11.98 -26.98 -2.47
CA MET A 1 12.14 -26.09 -3.65
C MET A 1 12.73 -24.79 -3.14
N ASN A 2 13.80 -24.26 -3.75
CA ASN A 2 14.33 -22.95 -3.36
C ASN A 2 13.39 -21.88 -3.95
N ALA A 3 12.51 -21.33 -3.12
CA ALA A 3 11.65 -20.24 -3.55
C ALA A 3 12.51 -18.97 -3.72
N HIS A 4 12.52 -18.43 -4.93
CA HIS A 4 13.17 -17.16 -5.24
C HIS A 4 12.24 -16.01 -4.87
N CYS A 5 12.83 -14.88 -4.47
CA CYS A 5 12.06 -13.68 -4.19
C CYS A 5 11.42 -13.17 -5.48
N VAL A 6 10.12 -12.88 -5.43
CA VAL A 6 9.37 -12.30 -6.56
C VAL A 6 10.07 -11.04 -7.08
N MET A 7 10.63 -10.21 -6.19
CA MET A 7 11.33 -8.99 -6.61
C MET A 7 12.62 -9.25 -7.41
N GLU A 8 13.38 -10.30 -7.06
CA GLU A 8 14.61 -10.70 -7.75
C GLU A 8 14.31 -11.24 -9.16
N VAL A 9 13.26 -12.06 -9.30
CA VAL A 9 12.80 -12.59 -10.59
C VAL A 9 12.40 -11.47 -11.57
N TYR A 10 12.11 -10.27 -11.05
CA TYR A 10 11.70 -9.12 -11.83
C TYR A 10 12.75 -7.99 -11.94
N GLY A 11 14.02 -8.29 -11.64
CA GLY A 11 15.16 -7.41 -11.96
C GLY A 11 15.61 -6.46 -10.85
N GLU A 12 15.12 -6.63 -9.62
CA GLU A 12 15.70 -5.99 -8.44
C GLU A 12 16.96 -6.75 -7.97
N GLU A 13 17.73 -6.15 -7.06
CA GLU A 13 18.97 -6.74 -6.54
C GLU A 13 18.83 -8.21 -6.09
N ALA A 14 19.92 -8.96 -6.23
CA ALA A 14 20.00 -10.35 -5.80
C ALA A 14 19.56 -10.52 -4.33
N CYS A 15 18.82 -11.60 -4.06
CA CYS A 15 18.12 -11.80 -2.81
C CYS A 15 18.53 -13.06 -2.06
N ASP A 16 18.37 -12.99 -0.74
CA ASP A 16 18.29 -14.18 0.09
C ASP A 16 16.97 -14.94 -0.16
N ARG A 17 16.94 -16.22 0.27
CA ARG A 17 15.77 -17.10 0.12
C ARG A 17 14.54 -16.52 0.83
N VAL A 18 13.36 -16.71 0.23
CA VAL A 18 12.09 -16.33 0.87
C VAL A 18 11.57 -17.41 1.81
N SER A 19 10.67 -17.01 2.73
CA SER A 19 9.90 -17.95 3.55
C SER A 19 8.92 -18.75 2.69
N GLU A 20 8.53 -19.96 3.12
CA GLU A 20 7.53 -20.77 2.40
C GLU A 20 6.14 -20.11 2.37
N THR A 21 5.87 -19.18 3.30
CA THR A 21 4.55 -18.57 3.51
C THR A 21 4.36 -17.25 2.79
N PHE A 22 5.44 -16.59 2.34
CA PHE A 22 5.35 -15.29 1.71
C PHE A 22 6.43 -15.11 0.62
N PRO A 23 6.06 -14.70 -0.61
CA PRO A 23 6.96 -14.80 -1.76
C PRO A 23 7.93 -13.61 -1.92
N ILE A 24 8.14 -12.82 -0.85
CA ILE A 24 9.05 -11.68 -0.80
C ILE A 24 10.02 -11.88 0.37
N CYS A 25 11.31 -11.58 0.18
CA CYS A 25 12.30 -11.67 1.25
C CYS A 25 12.19 -10.48 2.22
N GLU A 26 12.67 -10.66 3.45
CA GLU A 26 12.64 -9.63 4.50
C GLU A 26 13.28 -8.31 4.04
N LYS A 27 14.45 -8.36 3.37
CA LYS A 27 15.12 -7.17 2.82
C LYS A 27 14.20 -6.34 1.90
N HIS A 28 13.46 -6.99 1.01
CA HIS A 28 12.56 -6.30 0.10
C HIS A 28 11.26 -5.85 0.78
N LEU A 29 10.78 -6.59 1.78
CA LEU A 29 9.64 -6.17 2.60
C LEU A 29 9.94 -4.90 3.41
N ASP A 30 11.13 -4.80 3.97
CA ASP A 30 11.57 -3.63 4.73
C ASP A 30 11.68 -2.41 3.80
N ARG A 31 12.35 -2.56 2.65
CA ARG A 31 12.43 -1.50 1.63
C ARG A 31 11.04 -1.06 1.15
N LEU A 32 10.13 -1.99 0.90
CA LEU A 32 8.75 -1.66 0.53
C LEU A 32 8.03 -0.91 1.66
N SER A 33 8.22 -1.33 2.90
CA SER A 33 7.59 -0.67 4.06
C SER A 33 8.10 0.75 4.26
N GLU A 34 9.39 0.99 3.99
CA GLU A 34 9.99 2.33 3.97
C GLU A 34 9.43 3.18 2.81
N GLU A 35 9.37 2.63 1.61
CA GLU A 35 8.88 3.31 0.39
C GLU A 35 7.40 3.71 0.51
N LEU A 36 6.59 2.80 1.06
CA LEU A 36 5.14 2.93 1.21
C LEU A 36 4.73 3.60 2.52
N GLY A 37 5.69 4.00 3.34
CA GLY A 37 5.40 4.70 4.58
C GLY A 37 4.53 5.93 4.30
N PHE A 38 3.30 5.95 4.80
CA PHE A 38 2.32 7.00 4.52
C PHE A 38 1.88 7.70 5.81
N ARG A 39 1.73 9.02 5.75
CA ARG A 39 1.13 9.83 6.80
C ARG A 39 -0.11 10.51 6.23
N PRO A 40 -1.31 10.13 6.69
CA PRO A 40 -2.54 10.80 6.27
C PRO A 40 -2.51 12.29 6.62
N ALA A 41 -3.07 13.12 5.74
CA ALA A 41 -3.26 14.52 6.03
C ALA A 41 -4.23 14.69 7.21
N GLU A 42 -4.10 15.76 8.00
CA GLU A 42 -4.96 15.98 9.17
C GLU A 42 -6.44 16.05 8.79
N HIS A 43 -6.74 16.72 7.68
CA HIS A 43 -8.08 16.85 7.14
C HIS A 43 -8.66 15.55 6.57
N MET A 44 -7.94 14.42 6.57
CA MET A 44 -8.47 13.13 6.10
C MET A 44 -9.08 12.27 7.21
N ARG A 45 -8.66 12.46 8.47
CA ARG A 45 -8.96 11.51 9.56
C ARG A 45 -10.45 11.24 9.74
N ASP A 46 -11.27 12.28 9.59
CA ASP A 46 -12.73 12.19 9.77
C ASP A 46 -13.52 12.49 8.49
N ASN A 47 -12.86 12.50 7.32
CA ASN A 47 -13.49 12.86 6.04
C ASN A 47 -13.57 11.67 5.08
N HIS A 48 -13.86 10.49 5.60
CA HIS A 48 -14.19 9.32 4.79
C HIS A 48 -15.47 8.64 5.29
N LEU A 49 -16.17 7.99 4.38
CA LEU A 49 -17.39 7.23 4.64
C LEU A 49 -17.24 5.82 4.08
N GLU A 50 -17.42 4.80 4.91
CA GLU A 50 -17.47 3.40 4.46
C GLU A 50 -18.91 3.03 4.04
N LYS A 51 -19.05 2.30 2.92
CA LYS A 51 -20.32 1.74 2.44
C LYS A 51 -20.10 0.31 1.95
N GLY A 52 -20.37 -0.66 2.81
CA GLY A 52 -20.02 -2.05 2.53
C GLY A 52 -18.50 -2.19 2.47
N ASP A 53 -17.98 -2.75 1.37
CA ASP A 53 -16.53 -2.84 1.13
C ASP A 53 -15.93 -1.58 0.49
N GLU A 54 -16.75 -0.65 0.01
CA GLU A 54 -16.29 0.58 -0.63
C GLU A 54 -16.10 1.71 0.38
N ALA A 55 -15.33 2.73 -0.02
CA ALA A 55 -15.18 3.95 0.77
C ALA A 55 -15.25 5.20 -0.11
N PHE A 56 -15.74 6.30 0.45
CA PHE A 56 -15.70 7.62 -0.17
C PHE A 56 -14.79 8.51 0.66
N VAL A 57 -13.92 9.29 0.00
CA VAL A 57 -13.04 10.24 0.64
C VAL A 57 -13.41 11.64 0.20
N PHE A 58 -13.69 12.53 1.14
CA PHE A 58 -13.94 13.94 0.87
C PHE A 58 -12.68 14.77 1.11
N ASN A 59 -12.14 15.34 0.04
CA ASN A 59 -10.98 16.21 0.12
C ASN A 59 -11.41 17.65 0.36
N ARG A 60 -11.34 18.08 1.62
CA ARG A 60 -11.73 19.43 2.04
C ARG A 60 -10.89 20.55 1.40
N ARG A 61 -9.71 20.24 0.83
CA ARG A 61 -8.85 21.27 0.22
C ARG A 61 -9.32 21.68 -1.17
N ASN A 62 -9.82 20.74 -1.97
CA ASN A 62 -10.28 21.00 -3.33
C ASN A 62 -11.80 20.78 -3.51
N GLY A 63 -12.51 20.27 -2.50
CA GLY A 63 -13.94 20.01 -2.54
C GLY A 63 -14.33 18.75 -3.32
N GLU A 64 -13.37 17.92 -3.72
CA GLU A 64 -13.61 16.71 -4.50
C GLU A 64 -13.98 15.52 -3.60
N VAL A 65 -14.75 14.59 -4.19
CA VAL A 65 -15.09 13.30 -3.57
C VAL A 65 -14.49 12.19 -4.44
N TYR A 66 -13.69 11.33 -3.83
CA TYR A 66 -13.12 10.15 -4.49
C TYR A 66 -13.83 8.89 -4.01
N SER A 67 -14.23 8.01 -4.93
CA SER A 67 -14.76 6.68 -4.60
C SER A 67 -13.65 5.63 -4.67
N LEU A 68 -13.59 4.79 -3.65
CA LEU A 68 -12.66 3.69 -3.52
C LEU A 68 -13.41 2.37 -3.61
N ASN A 69 -12.95 1.50 -4.50
CA ASN A 69 -13.42 0.11 -4.56
C ASN A 69 -12.94 -0.69 -3.33
N GLY A 70 -13.37 -1.95 -3.23
CA GLY A 70 -13.09 -2.82 -2.09
C GLY A 70 -11.62 -2.92 -1.66
N SER A 71 -10.71 -3.11 -2.62
CA SER A 71 -9.28 -3.22 -2.33
C SER A 71 -8.66 -1.86 -1.96
N ALA A 72 -9.02 -0.79 -2.65
CA ALA A 72 -8.53 0.55 -2.34
C ALA A 72 -9.03 1.06 -0.96
N ALA A 73 -10.29 0.78 -0.61
CA ALA A 73 -10.84 1.09 0.71
C ALA A 73 -10.12 0.33 1.82
N PHE A 74 -9.85 -0.96 1.59
CA PHE A 74 -9.05 -1.79 2.50
C PHE A 74 -7.64 -1.21 2.71
N LEU A 75 -6.95 -0.86 1.62
CA LEU A 75 -5.61 -0.28 1.68
C LEU A 75 -5.62 1.05 2.42
N LEU A 76 -6.57 1.94 2.11
CA LEU A 76 -6.69 3.23 2.79
C LEU A 76 -6.87 3.02 4.30
N LYS A 77 -7.77 2.13 4.71
CA LYS A 77 -8.02 1.84 6.13
C LYS A 77 -6.76 1.37 6.85
N GLY A 78 -5.98 0.48 6.23
CA GLY A 78 -4.72 0.01 6.81
C GLY A 78 -3.66 1.11 6.90
N LEU A 79 -3.54 1.97 5.86
CA LEU A 79 -2.65 3.13 5.87
C LEU A 79 -3.04 4.15 6.96
N MET A 80 -4.35 4.41 7.12
CA MET A 80 -4.89 5.29 8.18
C MET A 80 -4.60 4.74 9.59
N ALA A 81 -4.63 3.41 9.75
CA ALA A 81 -4.25 2.73 10.99
C ALA A 81 -2.72 2.64 11.19
N GLY A 82 -1.92 3.14 10.25
CA GLY A 82 -0.46 3.14 10.35
C GLY A 82 0.19 1.77 10.07
N LYS A 83 -0.51 0.86 9.39
CA LYS A 83 0.06 -0.44 9.00
C LYS A 83 1.25 -0.25 8.05
N SER A 84 2.23 -1.13 8.15
CA SER A 84 3.36 -1.19 7.24
C SER A 84 2.96 -1.76 5.88
N GLY A 85 3.78 -1.50 4.85
CA GLY A 85 3.60 -2.12 3.53
C GLY A 85 3.56 -3.65 3.61
N ARG A 86 4.40 -4.26 4.46
CA ARG A 86 4.34 -5.69 4.77
C ARG A 86 2.96 -6.15 5.26
N ALA A 87 2.47 -5.54 6.34
CA ALA A 87 1.20 -5.94 6.94
C ALA A 87 0.03 -5.76 5.94
N LEU A 88 0.07 -4.71 5.13
CA LEU A 88 -0.90 -4.50 4.07
C LEU A 88 -0.86 -5.61 3.01
N LEU A 89 0.32 -6.00 2.53
CA LEU A 89 0.45 -7.04 1.50
C LEU A 89 0.09 -8.43 2.04
N GLU A 90 0.49 -8.76 3.27
CA GLU A 90 0.13 -10.01 3.94
C GLU A 90 -1.40 -10.12 4.09
N GLU A 91 -2.06 -9.09 4.61
CA GLU A 91 -3.51 -9.10 4.78
C GLU A 91 -4.26 -9.04 3.44
N LEU A 92 -3.75 -8.30 2.45
CA LEU A 92 -4.34 -8.24 1.12
C LEU A 92 -4.31 -9.63 0.45
N SER A 93 -3.23 -10.39 0.64
CA SER A 93 -3.13 -11.77 0.14
C SER A 93 -4.05 -12.77 0.84
N GLY A 94 -4.39 -12.51 2.10
CA GLY A 94 -5.36 -13.33 2.85
C GLY A 94 -6.82 -12.96 2.54
N LYS A 95 -7.09 -11.70 2.17
CA LYS A 95 -8.45 -11.19 1.93
C LYS A 95 -8.87 -11.22 0.46
N PHE A 96 -7.93 -11.09 -0.46
CA PHE A 96 -8.19 -11.00 -1.90
C PHE A 96 -7.36 -12.05 -2.65
N GLU A 97 -7.92 -12.57 -3.73
CA GLU A 97 -7.17 -13.44 -4.64
C GLU A 97 -6.15 -12.59 -5.42
N ILE A 98 -4.87 -12.79 -5.13
CA ILE A 98 -3.77 -12.11 -5.82
C ILE A 98 -3.26 -12.99 -6.94
N ALA A 99 -3.56 -12.62 -8.18
CA ALA A 99 -3.00 -13.30 -9.36
C ALA A 99 -1.48 -13.09 -9.50
N SER A 100 -0.99 -11.91 -9.09
CA SER A 100 0.42 -11.54 -9.18
C SER A 100 0.82 -10.62 -8.03
N PHE A 101 1.75 -11.07 -7.19
CA PHE A 101 2.31 -10.24 -6.12
C PHE A 101 3.01 -8.98 -6.65
N LYS A 102 3.60 -9.06 -7.85
CA LYS A 102 4.19 -7.89 -8.51
C LYS A 102 3.13 -6.83 -8.81
N GLU A 103 1.99 -7.24 -9.36
CA GLU A 103 0.89 -6.31 -9.66
C GLU A 103 0.30 -5.74 -8.39
N ALA A 104 0.16 -6.55 -7.32
CA ALA A 104 -0.30 -6.06 -6.03
C ALA A 104 0.66 -5.00 -5.42
N ILE A 105 1.97 -5.21 -5.51
CA ILE A 105 2.98 -4.25 -5.05
C ILE A 105 2.93 -2.96 -5.87
N ASN A 106 2.86 -3.07 -7.20
CA ASN A 106 2.78 -1.90 -8.08
C ASN A 106 1.48 -1.13 -7.85
N GLY A 107 0.34 -1.83 -7.71
CA GLY A 107 -0.93 -1.21 -7.38
C GLY A 107 -0.91 -0.50 -6.02
N LEU A 108 -0.23 -1.09 -5.02
CA LEU A 108 -0.04 -0.43 -3.72
C LEU A 108 0.83 0.83 -3.82
N ARG A 109 1.91 0.79 -4.62
CA ARG A 109 2.76 1.96 -4.90
C ARG A 109 1.97 3.08 -5.57
N GLU A 110 1.29 2.75 -6.67
CA GLU A 110 0.46 3.67 -7.44
C GLU A 110 -0.65 4.27 -6.56
N PHE A 111 -1.27 3.46 -5.71
CA PHE A 111 -2.29 3.94 -4.79
C PHE A 111 -1.74 4.96 -3.78
N VAL A 112 -0.60 4.67 -3.15
CA VAL A 112 0.04 5.61 -2.22
C VAL A 112 0.47 6.89 -2.94
N ASP A 113 1.07 6.78 -4.13
CA ASP A 113 1.47 7.93 -4.93
C ASP A 113 0.28 8.81 -5.30
N GLU A 114 -0.84 8.20 -5.67
CA GLU A 114 -2.07 8.90 -6.00
C GLU A 114 -2.65 9.64 -4.77
N LEU A 115 -2.68 9.01 -3.59
CA LEU A 115 -3.09 9.68 -2.35
C LEU A 115 -2.22 10.92 -2.06
N VAL A 116 -0.91 10.84 -2.29
CA VAL A 116 0.00 11.98 -2.12
C VAL A 116 -0.27 13.06 -3.17
N ARG A 117 -0.44 12.68 -4.44
CA ARG A 117 -0.74 13.60 -5.55
C ARG A 117 -2.03 14.38 -5.32
N LEU A 118 -3.06 13.72 -4.77
CA LEU A 118 -4.34 14.33 -4.41
C LEU A 118 -4.27 15.17 -3.12
N GLY A 119 -3.12 15.19 -2.43
CA GLY A 119 -2.93 15.93 -1.19
C GLY A 119 -3.63 15.31 0.02
N LEU A 120 -3.96 14.02 -0.05
CA LEU A 120 -4.62 13.24 1.01
C LEU A 120 -3.63 12.72 2.05
N GLY A 121 -2.33 12.89 1.81
CA GLY A 121 -1.27 12.62 2.77
C GLY A 121 0.10 12.85 2.15
N GLU A 122 1.12 12.33 2.83
CA GLU A 122 2.50 12.43 2.40
C GLU A 122 3.25 11.11 2.68
N LYS A 123 4.27 10.82 1.87
CA LYS A 123 5.20 9.73 2.16
C LYS A 123 6.09 10.11 3.35
N LYS A 124 6.21 9.22 4.34
CA LYS A 124 7.05 9.41 5.54
C LYS A 124 8.53 9.64 5.20
N ASN A 125 9.00 9.07 4.09
CA ASN A 125 10.38 9.19 3.63
C ASN A 125 10.58 10.27 2.55
N GLY A 126 9.55 11.08 2.26
CA GLY A 126 9.70 12.27 1.45
C GLY A 126 10.49 13.33 2.20
N LYS A 127 11.81 13.38 2.02
CA LYS A 127 12.59 14.58 2.34
C LYS A 127 11.88 15.77 1.69
N LYS A 128 11.42 16.71 2.52
CA LYS A 128 11.18 18.08 2.07
C LYS A 128 12.51 18.59 1.50
N SER A 129 12.57 18.76 0.19
CA SER A 129 13.43 19.78 -0.40
C SER A 129 12.66 21.10 -0.39
#